data_AF-A0A0B3BJU7-F1
#
_entry.id   AF-A0A0B3BJU7-F1
#
_cell.length_a   1.000
_cell.length_b   1.000
_cell.length_c   1.000
_cell.angle_alpha   90.00
_cell.angle_beta   90.00
_cell.angle_gamma   90.00
#
_symmetry.space_group_name_H-M   'P 1'
#
loop_
_entity.id
_entity.type
_entity.pdbx_description
1 polymer ?
#
loop_
_entity_poly.entity_id
_entity_poly.type
_entity_poly.pdbx_seq_one_letter_code
_entity_poly.pdbx_strand_id
1 'polypeptide(L)'
;MVKKFCLAGLIVLILFLNLSSAYSEANPYSEEKILQKIIMKVPFTRGLKLVEHKLKNGLYSFKFEGSNPFKNLKIVYNTDNDKLEYIDYYVNTFTPLDKNLSEKYSKSESIVLAHNLISSITGEEYQFAKSLSDDEYIDESLEKPYIYKLIFKKVINHLIVDNREIVVYIDSHSGEVVKFFGENLSEKVKYEDTKDIKSIGEIKSLYQKYIVPQLMAYKEDKKYQLVYISSLNPLFYGIDAKSGIFIDYKGNDIKEEMITLDFLKLKDDCFNLKSPEIIAQDISKNLKIDKISLLKSGYVNNFYLTGKPAVTYDWNFTSLKDKILNINVAIDSHDQSILHLGFGYWNYNEKDFRILDMEEAKTYVKEHLYNYLSCDFLVAYPMNYRDNKIYTFYRQTNNTIISNNYITIETNEEGIVKKIIFNWDYIDFPKINNTINIQVAQNIFIDSGFKLYYFITENKKGKLVYIPNSLEFMIDASTGEKIYYSSLNWEED
;
A
#
# COMPACT_ATOMS: atom_id res chain seq x y z
N MET A 1 6.49 -28.98 -68.83
CA MET A 1 7.43 -27.92 -68.42
C MET A 1 6.94 -27.10 -67.22
N VAL A 2 5.66 -26.74 -67.13
CA VAL A 2 5.08 -25.95 -66.01
C VAL A 2 5.26 -26.60 -64.61
N LYS A 3 5.21 -27.93 -64.49
CA LYS A 3 5.39 -28.63 -63.20
C LYS A 3 6.81 -28.49 -62.59
N LYS A 4 7.86 -28.32 -63.40
CA LYS A 4 9.24 -28.16 -62.89
C LYS A 4 9.51 -26.73 -62.40
N PHE A 5 8.88 -25.72 -63.01
CA PHE A 5 8.97 -24.32 -62.57
C PHE A 5 8.19 -24.08 -61.27
N CYS A 6 7.01 -24.70 -61.08
CA CYS A 6 6.28 -24.59 -59.82
C CYS A 6 7.03 -25.24 -58.65
N LEU A 7 7.72 -26.37 -58.87
CA LEU A 7 8.49 -27.04 -57.83
C LEU A 7 9.75 -26.24 -57.44
N ALA A 8 10.44 -25.64 -58.40
CA ALA A 8 11.56 -24.75 -58.14
C ALA A 8 11.11 -23.46 -57.41
N GLY A 9 9.97 -22.89 -57.79
CA GLY A 9 9.38 -21.75 -57.09
C GLY A 9 8.96 -22.07 -55.65
N LEU A 10 8.42 -23.27 -55.41
CA LEU A 10 8.03 -23.71 -54.06
C LEU A 10 9.24 -23.94 -53.15
N ILE A 11 10.34 -24.49 -53.69
CA ILE A 11 11.58 -24.71 -52.94
C ILE A 11 12.25 -23.38 -52.58
N VAL A 12 12.24 -22.39 -53.49
CA VAL A 12 12.74 -21.03 -53.21
C VAL A 12 11.85 -20.32 -52.17
N LEU A 13 10.54 -20.50 -52.22
CA LEU A 13 9.62 -19.93 -51.22
C LEU A 13 9.80 -20.56 -49.83
N ILE A 14 10.00 -21.88 -49.75
CA ILE A 14 10.29 -22.60 -48.50
C ILE A 14 11.66 -22.19 -47.94
N LEU A 15 12.66 -21.97 -48.80
CA LEU A 15 13.96 -21.43 -48.38
C LEU A 15 13.83 -19.98 -47.87
N PHE A 16 13.06 -19.12 -48.53
CA PHE A 16 12.80 -17.75 -48.06
C PHE A 16 12.00 -17.69 -46.74
N LEU A 17 11.02 -18.60 -46.56
CA LEU A 17 10.21 -18.70 -45.35
C LEU A 17 10.96 -19.36 -44.17
N ASN A 18 11.98 -20.18 -44.44
CA ASN A 18 12.88 -20.73 -43.41
C ASN A 18 14.06 -19.80 -43.08
N LEU A 19 14.41 -18.87 -43.98
CA LEU A 19 15.36 -17.79 -43.68
C LEU A 19 14.71 -16.67 -42.85
N SER A 20 13.40 -16.44 -42.98
CA SER A 20 12.68 -15.46 -42.14
C SER A 20 12.36 -15.96 -40.73
N SER A 21 12.43 -17.27 -40.46
CA SER A 21 12.27 -17.85 -39.12
C SER A 21 13.59 -18.16 -38.40
N ALA A 22 14.74 -17.93 -39.05
CA ALA A 22 16.06 -18.18 -38.48
C ALA A 22 16.96 -16.93 -38.35
N TYR A 23 16.47 -15.72 -38.68
CA TYR A 23 17.16 -14.45 -38.42
C TYR A 23 16.41 -13.63 -37.36
N SER A 24 16.47 -14.13 -36.13
CA SER A 24 16.50 -13.30 -34.92
C SER A 24 17.89 -13.43 -34.28
N GLU A 25 18.94 -13.48 -35.10
CA GLU A 25 20.27 -13.13 -34.61
C GLU A 25 20.24 -11.63 -34.34
N ALA A 26 20.05 -11.28 -33.06
CA ALA A 26 20.34 -9.94 -32.59
C ALA A 26 21.74 -9.58 -33.11
N ASN A 27 21.81 -8.52 -33.91
CA ASN A 27 23.03 -8.12 -34.59
C ASN A 27 24.12 -7.89 -33.51
N PRO A 28 25.17 -8.72 -33.38
CA PRO A 28 26.10 -8.65 -32.26
C PRO A 28 26.82 -7.29 -32.19
N TYR A 29 26.94 -6.62 -33.35
CA TYR A 29 27.45 -5.25 -33.48
C TYR A 29 26.56 -4.18 -32.83
N SER A 30 25.27 -4.45 -32.65
CA SER A 30 24.32 -3.57 -31.96
C SER A 30 24.33 -3.78 -30.45
N GLU A 31 24.46 -5.03 -30.00
CA GLU A 31 24.51 -5.39 -28.59
C GLU A 31 25.79 -4.88 -27.91
N GLU A 32 26.94 -5.04 -28.56
CA GLU A 32 28.21 -4.54 -28.04
C GLU A 32 28.20 -3.00 -27.92
N LYS A 33 27.57 -2.29 -28.86
CA LYS A 33 27.36 -0.84 -28.78
C LYS A 33 26.46 -0.45 -27.62
N ILE A 34 25.38 -1.20 -27.36
CA ILE A 34 24.47 -0.95 -26.24
C ILE A 34 25.20 -1.17 -24.92
N LEU A 35 25.96 -2.26 -24.80
CA LEU A 35 26.75 -2.55 -23.61
C LEU A 35 27.79 -1.45 -23.35
N GLN A 36 28.50 -0.98 -24.38
CA GLN A 36 29.44 0.15 -24.26
C GLN A 36 28.75 1.43 -23.79
N LYS A 37 27.58 1.77 -24.34
CA LYS A 37 26.78 2.91 -23.87
C LYS A 37 26.44 2.79 -22.39
N ILE A 38 26.01 1.60 -21.95
CA ILE A 38 25.66 1.35 -20.55
C ILE A 38 26.89 1.48 -19.65
N ILE A 39 28.04 0.93 -20.06
CA ILE A 39 29.30 1.03 -19.30
C ILE A 39 29.74 2.50 -19.15
N MET A 40 29.53 3.33 -20.17
CA MET A 40 29.81 4.76 -20.10
C MET A 40 28.84 5.52 -19.17
N LYS A 41 27.56 5.13 -19.15
CA LYS A 41 26.50 5.83 -18.41
C LYS A 41 26.43 5.44 -16.94
N VAL A 42 26.67 4.16 -16.63
CA VAL A 42 26.53 3.59 -15.28
C VAL A 42 27.93 3.32 -14.70
N PRO A 43 28.42 4.16 -13.78
CA PRO A 43 29.79 4.08 -13.28
C PRO A 43 30.08 2.78 -12.51
N PHE A 44 29.04 2.14 -11.95
CA PHE A 44 29.17 0.90 -11.19
C PHE A 44 29.63 -0.30 -12.02
N THR A 45 29.54 -0.24 -13.35
CA THR A 45 29.99 -1.33 -14.23
C THR A 45 31.52 -1.50 -14.20
N ARG A 46 32.27 -0.46 -13.82
CA ARG A 46 33.74 -0.48 -13.79
C ARG A 46 34.24 -1.51 -12.78
N GLY A 47 35.04 -2.46 -13.28
CA GLY A 47 35.61 -3.53 -12.46
C GLY A 47 34.65 -4.69 -12.15
N LEU A 48 33.42 -4.67 -12.69
CA LEU A 48 32.50 -5.80 -12.60
C LEU A 48 32.56 -6.64 -13.89
N LYS A 49 32.38 -7.95 -13.76
CA LYS A 49 32.28 -8.88 -14.88
C LYS A 49 30.83 -9.04 -15.29
N LEU A 50 30.53 -8.88 -16.58
CA LEU A 50 29.23 -9.26 -17.12
C LEU A 50 29.05 -10.78 -17.01
N VAL A 51 28.03 -11.22 -16.27
CA VAL A 51 27.74 -12.65 -16.06
C VAL A 51 26.51 -13.12 -16.82
N GLU A 52 25.59 -12.20 -17.14
CA GLU A 52 24.35 -12.53 -17.83
C GLU A 52 23.86 -11.32 -18.64
N HIS A 53 23.35 -11.58 -19.84
CA HIS A 53 22.56 -10.60 -20.57
C HIS A 53 21.38 -11.30 -21.27
N LYS A 54 20.24 -10.61 -21.36
CA LYS A 54 19.01 -11.12 -21.96
C LYS A 54 18.27 -10.01 -22.69
N LEU A 55 17.76 -10.28 -23.88
CA LEU A 55 16.80 -9.42 -24.57
C LEU A 55 15.39 -10.02 -24.41
N LYS A 56 14.47 -9.26 -23.83
CA LYS A 56 13.05 -9.66 -23.74
C LYS A 56 12.17 -8.45 -23.98
N ASN A 57 11.24 -8.56 -24.93
CA ASN A 57 10.26 -7.51 -25.25
C ASN A 57 10.92 -6.12 -25.53
N GLY A 58 12.04 -6.08 -26.25
CA GLY A 58 12.75 -4.84 -26.56
C GLY A 58 13.59 -4.26 -25.41
N LEU A 59 13.65 -4.96 -24.26
CA LEU A 59 14.45 -4.57 -23.11
C LEU A 59 15.68 -5.46 -22.98
N TYR A 60 16.86 -4.84 -22.92
CA TYR A 60 18.10 -5.53 -22.58
C TYR A 60 18.31 -5.51 -21.08
N SER A 61 18.38 -6.69 -20.47
CA SER A 61 18.78 -6.88 -19.09
C SER A 61 20.24 -7.30 -19.05
N PHE A 62 21.06 -6.64 -18.24
CA PHE A 62 22.46 -6.97 -17.99
C PHE A 62 22.66 -7.22 -16.50
N LYS A 63 23.40 -8.27 -16.16
CA LYS A 63 23.82 -8.57 -14.79
C LYS A 63 25.34 -8.63 -14.73
N PHE A 64 25.91 -7.88 -13.80
CA PHE A 64 27.33 -7.87 -13.53
C PHE A 64 27.60 -8.31 -12.09
N GLU A 65 28.70 -9.02 -11.91
CA GLU A 65 29.17 -9.47 -10.61
C GLU A 65 30.65 -9.15 -10.42
N GLY A 66 31.02 -8.83 -9.18
CA GLY A 66 32.39 -8.64 -8.74
C GLY A 66 32.61 -9.35 -7.41
N SER A 67 33.85 -9.74 -7.12
CA SER A 67 34.24 -10.35 -5.86
C SER A 67 35.18 -9.44 -5.07
N ASN A 68 35.17 -9.61 -3.74
CA ASN A 68 36.00 -8.91 -2.76
C ASN A 68 35.91 -7.36 -2.74
N PRO A 69 34.90 -6.76 -2.07
CA PRO A 69 33.68 -7.39 -1.54
C PRO A 69 32.77 -7.86 -2.68
N PHE A 70 31.79 -8.71 -2.38
CA PHE A 70 30.84 -9.13 -3.41
C PHE A 70 30.01 -7.93 -3.87
N LYS A 71 29.94 -7.72 -5.19
CA LYS A 71 29.22 -6.62 -5.83
C LYS A 71 28.27 -7.20 -6.87
N ASN A 72 27.06 -6.68 -6.93
CA ASN A 72 26.07 -7.07 -7.91
C ASN A 72 25.45 -5.82 -8.53
N LEU A 73 25.28 -5.84 -9.84
CA LEU A 73 24.64 -4.79 -10.60
C LEU A 73 23.70 -5.41 -11.61
N LYS A 74 22.41 -5.09 -11.50
CA LYS A 74 21.41 -5.41 -12.51
C LYS A 74 20.94 -4.12 -13.18
N ILE A 75 20.93 -4.13 -14.50
CA ILE A 75 20.49 -2.99 -15.33
C ILE A 75 19.46 -3.50 -16.34
N VAL A 76 18.36 -2.77 -16.51
CA VAL A 76 17.44 -2.95 -17.63
C VAL A 76 17.43 -1.69 -18.48
N TYR A 77 17.69 -1.87 -19.77
CA TYR A 77 17.82 -0.80 -20.75
C TYR A 77 16.81 -0.97 -21.87
N ASN A 78 16.15 0.14 -22.23
CA ASN A 78 15.19 0.21 -23.32
C ASN A 78 15.84 0.84 -24.54
N THR A 79 16.02 0.05 -25.60
CA THR A 79 16.65 0.54 -26.83
C THR A 79 15.75 1.43 -27.66
N ASP A 80 14.44 1.34 -27.50
CA ASP A 80 13.49 2.10 -28.31
C ASP A 80 13.47 3.58 -27.93
N ASN A 81 13.81 3.90 -26.68
CA ASN A 81 13.88 5.28 -26.18
C ASN A 81 15.28 5.70 -25.70
N ASP A 82 16.29 4.83 -25.83
CA ASP A 82 17.68 5.03 -25.38
C ASP A 82 17.77 5.41 -23.88
N LYS A 83 16.98 4.77 -23.02
CA LYS A 83 16.94 5.05 -21.58
C LYS A 83 17.05 3.79 -20.70
N LEU A 84 17.49 4.01 -19.46
CA LEU A 84 17.47 3.01 -18.39
C LEU A 84 16.04 2.90 -17.84
N GLU A 85 15.53 1.68 -17.70
CA GLU A 85 14.24 1.39 -17.05
C GLU A 85 14.45 1.01 -15.58
N TYR A 86 15.53 0.28 -15.28
CA TYR A 86 15.81 -0.26 -13.96
C TYR A 86 17.31 -0.30 -13.71
N ILE A 87 17.71 -0.04 -12.47
CA ILE A 87 19.06 -0.23 -11.97
C ILE A 87 19.01 -0.64 -10.51
N ASP A 88 19.74 -1.69 -10.18
CA ASP A 88 19.89 -2.18 -8.82
C ASP A 88 21.34 -2.60 -8.63
N TYR A 89 22.05 -1.75 -7.92
CA TYR A 89 23.43 -1.95 -7.52
C TYR A 89 23.46 -2.17 -6.02
N TYR A 90 24.18 -3.20 -5.58
CA TYR A 90 24.53 -3.34 -4.18
C TYR A 90 25.94 -3.91 -4.00
N VAL A 91 26.58 -3.47 -2.92
CA VAL A 91 27.80 -4.04 -2.36
C VAL A 91 27.40 -4.84 -1.15
N ASN A 92 27.70 -6.14 -1.18
CA ASN A 92 27.52 -6.97 -0.01
C ASN A 92 28.71 -6.77 0.92
N THR A 93 28.52 -5.90 1.90
CA THR A 93 29.49 -5.56 2.93
C THR A 93 29.33 -6.45 4.17
N PHE A 94 29.23 -7.78 4.03
CA PHE A 94 29.30 -8.74 5.15
C PHE A 94 30.65 -8.73 5.92
N THR A 95 31.56 -7.80 5.61
CA THR A 95 32.76 -7.57 6.40
C THR A 95 32.42 -6.67 7.59
N PRO A 96 32.76 -7.06 8.83
CA PRO A 96 32.63 -6.17 9.98
C PRO A 96 33.48 -4.92 9.72
N LEU A 97 32.80 -3.82 9.39
CA LEU A 97 33.44 -2.50 9.32
C LEU A 97 33.76 -2.10 10.77
N ASP A 98 34.99 -1.64 10.97
CA ASP A 98 35.52 -1.31 12.28
C ASP A 98 34.63 -0.22 12.92
N LYS A 99 33.95 -0.55 14.03
CA LYS A 99 33.00 0.33 14.73
C LYS A 99 33.62 1.66 15.21
N ASN A 100 34.93 1.81 15.07
CA ASN A 100 35.72 2.97 15.45
C ASN A 100 35.98 3.95 14.30
N LEU A 101 35.46 3.73 13.09
CA LEU A 101 35.64 4.66 11.98
C LEU A 101 34.75 5.90 12.16
N SER A 102 35.37 7.06 12.25
CA SER A 102 34.67 8.34 12.32
C SER A 102 34.07 8.70 10.95
N GLU A 103 32.87 9.29 10.96
CA GLU A 103 32.27 9.93 9.77
C GLU A 103 33.26 10.92 9.13
N LYS A 104 33.45 10.82 7.80
CA LYS A 104 34.26 11.78 7.02
C LYS A 104 33.40 12.63 6.09
N TYR A 105 32.27 12.10 5.64
CA TYR A 105 31.33 12.78 4.77
C TYR A 105 30.07 13.11 5.55
N SER A 106 29.76 14.39 5.66
CA SER A 106 28.50 14.84 6.24
C SER A 106 27.31 14.42 5.37
N LYS A 107 26.14 14.29 6.00
CA LYS A 107 24.86 14.08 5.31
C LYS A 107 24.65 15.04 4.12
N SER A 108 24.98 16.32 4.27
CA SER A 108 24.83 17.31 3.19
C SER A 108 25.75 17.03 2.00
N GLU A 109 27.00 16.61 2.25
CA GLU A 109 27.93 16.22 1.19
C GLU A 109 27.44 14.94 0.49
N SER A 110 26.95 13.95 1.24
CA SER A 110 26.36 12.73 0.68
C SER A 110 25.15 13.02 -0.22
N ILE A 111 24.29 13.98 0.15
CA ILE A 111 23.16 14.41 -0.70
C ILE A 111 23.66 14.97 -2.04
N VAL A 112 24.69 15.82 -2.03
CA VAL A 112 25.27 16.39 -3.26
C VAL A 112 25.89 15.29 -4.13
N LEU A 113 26.61 14.34 -3.53
CA LEU A 113 27.19 13.19 -4.24
C LEU A 113 26.11 12.34 -4.93
N ALA A 114 25.07 11.97 -4.18
CA ALA A 114 23.96 11.17 -4.72
C ALA A 114 23.20 11.93 -5.83
N HIS A 115 22.92 13.22 -5.65
CA HIS A 115 22.24 14.04 -6.65
C HIS A 115 23.04 14.08 -7.98
N ASN A 116 24.35 14.34 -7.92
CA ASN A 116 25.20 14.37 -9.10
C ASN A 116 25.25 13.02 -9.82
N LEU A 117 25.30 11.93 -9.05
CA LEU A 117 25.29 10.58 -9.58
C LEU A 117 23.96 10.25 -10.29
N ILE A 118 22.83 10.58 -9.67
CA ILE A 118 21.49 10.40 -10.26
C ILE A 118 21.38 11.16 -11.57
N SER A 119 21.79 12.43 -11.58
CA SER A 119 21.77 13.27 -12.79
C SER A 119 22.64 12.68 -13.91
N SER A 120 23.84 12.17 -13.57
CA SER A 120 24.73 11.49 -14.52
C SER A 120 24.11 10.22 -15.11
N ILE A 121 23.44 9.39 -14.30
CA ILE A 121 22.89 8.09 -14.73
C ILE A 121 21.58 8.26 -15.51
N THR A 122 20.69 9.14 -15.03
CA THR A 122 19.34 9.27 -15.58
C THR A 122 19.25 10.33 -16.67
N GLY A 123 20.00 11.44 -16.53
CA GLY A 123 19.83 12.65 -17.32
C GLY A 123 18.55 13.41 -17.00
N GLU A 124 17.88 13.09 -15.89
CA GLU A 124 16.61 13.68 -15.46
C GLU A 124 16.78 14.41 -14.12
N GLU A 125 15.85 15.31 -13.81
CA GLU A 125 15.85 16.10 -12.58
C GLU A 125 15.20 15.31 -11.44
N TYR A 126 15.90 15.24 -10.31
CA TYR A 126 15.43 14.61 -9.08
C TYR A 126 15.73 15.53 -7.90
N GLN A 127 14.81 15.61 -6.95
CA GLN A 127 14.96 16.40 -5.73
C GLN A 127 15.13 15.47 -4.52
N PHE A 128 16.04 15.83 -3.62
CA PHE A 128 16.18 15.16 -2.34
C PHE A 128 14.90 15.29 -1.50
N ALA A 129 14.36 14.16 -1.03
CA ALA A 129 13.09 14.11 -0.30
C ALA A 129 13.29 13.80 1.19
N LYS A 130 14.02 12.74 1.52
CA LYS A 130 14.25 12.31 2.91
C LYS A 130 15.59 11.57 3.01
N SER A 131 16.18 11.63 4.20
CA SER A 131 17.20 10.69 4.63
C SER A 131 16.69 9.90 5.83
N LEU A 132 17.01 8.60 5.90
CA LEU A 132 16.81 7.78 7.10
C LEU A 132 18.20 7.54 7.74
N SER A 133 18.31 7.75 9.05
CA SER A 133 19.51 7.39 9.82
C SER A 133 19.46 5.92 10.26
N ASP A 134 20.61 5.34 10.61
CA ASP A 134 20.74 3.92 10.98
C ASP A 134 19.82 3.46 12.13
N ASP A 135 19.41 4.37 13.02
CA ASP A 135 18.49 4.05 14.12
C ASP A 135 17.04 3.80 13.67
N GLU A 136 16.67 4.27 12.47
CA GLU A 136 15.35 4.06 11.84
C GLU A 136 15.38 2.90 10.82
N TYR A 137 16.51 2.19 10.70
CA TYR A 137 16.75 1.17 9.67
C TYR A 137 17.04 -0.20 10.30
N ILE A 138 16.11 -1.15 10.17
CA ILE A 138 16.32 -2.56 10.48
C ILE A 138 16.35 -3.32 9.14
N ASP A 139 17.50 -3.32 8.48
CA ASP A 139 17.81 -4.34 7.49
C ASP A 139 18.78 -5.30 8.16
N GLU A 140 18.25 -6.41 8.65
CA GLU A 140 18.98 -7.44 9.39
C GLU A 140 20.17 -8.03 8.60
N SER A 141 20.26 -7.74 7.30
CA SER A 141 21.35 -8.21 6.44
C SER A 141 22.63 -7.37 6.49
N LEU A 142 22.64 -6.20 7.14
CA LEU A 142 23.80 -5.30 7.20
C LEU A 142 24.18 -4.97 8.66
N GLU A 143 25.28 -5.53 9.18
CA GLU A 143 25.84 -5.11 10.47
C GLU A 143 26.46 -3.70 10.39
N LYS A 144 25.69 -2.73 10.91
CA LYS A 144 25.93 -1.29 11.18
C LYS A 144 27.34 -0.69 10.91
N PRO A 145 27.60 -0.16 9.70
CA PRO A 145 28.39 1.05 9.49
C PRO A 145 27.48 2.29 9.44
N TYR A 146 28.04 3.48 9.66
CA TYR A 146 27.33 4.77 9.52
C TYR A 146 26.90 4.99 8.05
N ILE A 147 25.71 4.56 7.65
CA ILE A 147 25.20 4.66 6.27
C ILE A 147 24.10 5.72 6.18
N TYR A 148 24.20 6.58 5.17
CA TYR A 148 23.10 7.46 4.79
C TYR A 148 22.22 6.82 3.73
N LYS A 149 20.99 6.42 4.10
CA LYS A 149 19.93 6.10 3.15
C LYS A 149 19.26 7.39 2.68
N LEU A 150 19.46 7.73 1.41
CA LEU A 150 18.98 8.96 0.78
C LEU A 150 17.91 8.63 -0.27
N ILE A 151 16.76 9.29 -0.17
CA ILE A 151 15.63 9.11 -1.08
C ILE A 151 15.46 10.39 -1.91
N PHE A 152 15.38 10.23 -3.23
CA PHE A 152 15.20 11.30 -4.20
C PHE A 152 13.94 11.07 -5.02
N LYS A 153 13.12 12.11 -5.22
CA LYS A 153 11.90 12.03 -6.04
C LYS A 153 12.06 12.75 -7.37
N LYS A 154 11.46 12.22 -8.43
CA LYS A 154 11.53 12.82 -9.78
C LYS A 154 10.85 14.20 -9.81
N VAL A 155 11.39 15.13 -10.59
CA VAL A 155 10.80 16.46 -10.79
C VAL A 155 10.34 16.63 -12.24
N ILE A 156 9.12 17.11 -12.43
CA ILE A 156 8.53 17.44 -13.73
C ILE A 156 7.84 18.79 -13.60
N ASN A 157 8.13 19.74 -14.50
CA ASN A 157 7.58 21.10 -14.47
C ASN A 157 7.73 21.77 -13.08
N HIS A 158 8.87 21.58 -12.42
CA HIS A 158 9.17 22.05 -11.06
C HIS A 158 8.28 21.46 -9.95
N LEU A 159 7.53 20.39 -10.22
CA LEU A 159 6.73 19.65 -9.25
C LEU A 159 7.34 18.28 -9.01
N ILE A 160 7.34 17.86 -7.74
CA ILE A 160 7.77 16.52 -7.35
C ILE A 160 6.71 15.51 -7.81
N VAL A 161 7.17 14.37 -8.31
CA VAL A 161 6.35 13.19 -8.58
C VAL A 161 6.36 12.30 -7.34
N ASP A 162 5.22 12.15 -6.69
CA ASP A 162 5.14 11.57 -5.36
C ASP A 162 5.58 10.10 -5.28
N ASN A 163 5.21 9.29 -6.27
CA ASN A 163 5.46 7.84 -6.28
C ASN A 163 6.59 7.40 -7.23
N ARG A 164 7.53 8.29 -7.57
CA ARG A 164 8.77 7.92 -8.30
C ARG A 164 9.99 8.33 -7.53
N GLU A 165 10.69 7.34 -7.01
CA GLU A 165 11.90 7.55 -6.22
C GLU A 165 13.12 6.78 -6.72
N ILE A 166 14.29 7.32 -6.37
CA ILE A 166 15.59 6.66 -6.43
C ILE A 166 16.14 6.64 -5.02
N VAL A 167 16.65 5.49 -4.60
CA VAL A 167 17.24 5.30 -3.29
C VAL A 167 18.74 5.07 -3.43
N VAL A 168 19.53 5.85 -2.71
CA VAL A 168 20.99 5.78 -2.70
C VAL A 168 21.49 5.63 -1.28
N TYR A 169 22.34 4.63 -1.04
CA TYR A 169 22.98 4.41 0.25
C TYR A 169 24.45 4.78 0.13
N ILE A 170 24.92 5.68 0.99
CA ILE A 170 26.30 6.15 1.01
C ILE A 170 26.92 5.80 2.35
N ASP A 171 28.08 5.13 2.32
CA ASP A 171 28.93 4.97 3.50
C ASP A 171 29.52 6.33 3.89
N SER A 172 29.16 6.83 5.08
CA SER A 172 29.58 8.15 5.55
C SER A 172 31.07 8.23 5.89
N HIS A 173 31.76 7.10 6.04
CA HIS A 173 33.21 7.08 6.24
C HIS A 173 33.98 7.22 4.92
N SER A 174 33.60 6.46 3.89
CA SER A 174 34.33 6.41 2.62
C SER A 174 33.76 7.33 1.54
N GLY A 175 32.47 7.69 1.65
CA GLY A 175 31.71 8.36 0.60
C GLY A 175 31.31 7.40 -0.53
N GLU A 176 31.61 6.11 -0.43
CA GLU A 176 31.25 5.13 -1.44
C GLU A 176 29.76 4.83 -1.43
N VAL A 177 29.19 4.67 -2.63
CA VAL A 177 27.81 4.18 -2.78
C VAL A 177 27.81 2.69 -2.54
N VAL A 178 27.06 2.24 -1.53
CA VAL A 178 26.92 0.82 -1.19
C VAL A 178 25.64 0.22 -1.78
N LYS A 179 24.65 1.05 -2.11
CA LYS A 179 23.45 0.64 -2.85
C LYS A 179 22.88 1.79 -3.69
N PHE A 180 22.46 1.49 -4.91
CA PHE A 180 21.72 2.39 -5.79
C PHE A 180 20.55 1.62 -6.39
N PHE A 181 19.34 2.07 -6.10
CA PHE A 181 18.12 1.44 -6.59
C PHE A 181 17.23 2.47 -7.27
N GLY A 182 16.80 2.16 -8.49
CA GLY A 182 15.81 2.95 -9.22
C GLY A 182 15.05 2.09 -10.22
N GLU A 183 13.75 2.29 -10.27
CA GLU A 183 12.83 1.56 -11.15
C GLU A 183 11.93 2.51 -11.94
N ASN A 184 11.33 2.00 -13.03
CA ASN A 184 10.45 2.76 -13.92
C ASN A 184 11.04 4.10 -14.38
N LEU A 185 12.37 4.15 -14.53
CA LEU A 185 13.13 5.39 -14.73
C LEU A 185 12.75 6.08 -16.06
N SER A 186 12.45 5.29 -17.10
CA SER A 186 12.07 5.80 -18.42
C SER A 186 10.63 5.57 -18.83
N GLU A 187 9.78 5.16 -17.89
CA GLU A 187 8.38 4.95 -18.18
C GLU A 187 7.73 6.25 -18.70
N LYS A 188 7.11 6.14 -19.89
CA LYS A 188 6.37 7.22 -20.54
C LYS A 188 5.06 7.46 -19.81
N VAL A 189 4.94 8.64 -19.21
CA VAL A 189 3.74 9.09 -18.50
C VAL A 189 3.25 10.39 -19.11
N LYS A 190 1.93 10.49 -19.31
CA LYS A 190 1.30 11.73 -19.72
C LYS A 190 0.93 12.53 -18.48
N TYR A 191 1.52 13.70 -18.32
CA TYR A 191 1.27 14.60 -17.19
C TYR A 191 0.17 15.61 -17.54
N GLU A 192 -0.69 15.91 -16.57
CA GLU A 192 -1.66 16.99 -16.67
C GLU A 192 -0.97 18.36 -16.70
N ASP A 193 -1.54 19.30 -17.45
CA ASP A 193 -1.10 20.69 -17.40
C ASP A 193 -1.46 21.34 -16.06
N THR A 194 -0.68 22.35 -15.68
CA THR A 194 -0.87 23.14 -14.47
C THR A 194 -1.83 24.30 -14.66
N LYS A 195 -2.64 24.29 -15.73
CA LYS A 195 -3.64 25.34 -16.00
C LYS A 195 -4.97 25.00 -15.32
N ASP A 196 -5.71 26.03 -14.95
CA ASP A 196 -7.07 25.94 -14.42
C ASP A 196 -7.21 25.06 -13.17
N ILE A 197 -6.16 25.02 -12.33
CA ILE A 197 -6.20 24.34 -11.02
C ILE A 197 -6.78 25.28 -9.96
N LYS A 198 -7.47 24.71 -8.97
CA LYS A 198 -7.94 25.43 -7.78
C LYS A 198 -6.75 25.91 -6.96
N SER A 199 -6.84 27.11 -6.40
CA SER A 199 -5.83 27.65 -5.49
C SER A 199 -5.83 26.93 -4.13
N ILE A 200 -4.71 27.02 -3.40
CA ILE A 200 -4.62 26.48 -2.04
C ILE A 200 -5.71 27.06 -1.12
N GLY A 201 -6.09 28.33 -1.30
CA GLY A 201 -7.16 28.96 -0.53
C GLY A 201 -8.53 28.35 -0.81
N GLU A 202 -8.85 28.10 -2.09
CA GLU A 202 -10.08 27.42 -2.49
C GLU A 202 -10.13 25.99 -1.96
N ILE A 203 -9.02 25.25 -2.07
CA ILE A 203 -8.87 23.91 -1.50
C ILE A 203 -9.11 23.97 0.01
N LYS A 204 -8.37 24.79 0.76
CA LYS A 204 -8.56 24.97 2.22
C LYS A 204 -10.04 25.22 2.58
N SER A 205 -10.73 26.10 1.85
CA SER A 205 -12.14 26.40 2.10
C SER A 205 -13.07 25.20 1.83
N LEU A 206 -12.78 24.38 0.81
CA LEU A 206 -13.55 23.16 0.53
C LEU A 206 -13.33 22.10 1.63
N TYR A 207 -12.11 22.02 2.17
CA TYR A 207 -11.68 20.97 3.10
C TYR A 207 -11.84 21.29 4.58
N GLN A 208 -12.11 22.54 4.95
CA GLN A 208 -12.30 22.92 6.35
C GLN A 208 -13.37 22.07 7.07
N LYS A 209 -14.41 21.62 6.35
CA LYS A 209 -15.46 20.73 6.87
C LYS A 209 -15.11 19.23 6.83
N TYR A 210 -14.10 18.84 6.06
CA TYR A 210 -13.66 17.44 5.92
C TYR A 210 -12.52 17.12 6.89
N ILE A 211 -11.68 18.10 7.23
CA ILE A 211 -10.62 18.00 8.26
C ILE A 211 -11.22 18.32 9.65
N VAL A 212 -12.41 17.79 9.94
CA VAL A 212 -12.97 17.89 11.30
C VAL A 212 -12.39 16.73 12.08
N PRO A 213 -11.46 16.99 13.01
CA PRO A 213 -10.73 15.91 13.63
C PRO A 213 -11.66 15.03 14.45
N GLN A 214 -11.53 13.72 14.27
CA GLN A 214 -12.26 12.75 15.08
C GLN A 214 -11.39 12.25 16.21
N LEU A 215 -11.98 12.12 17.40
CA LEU A 215 -11.31 11.48 18.51
C LEU A 215 -11.37 9.96 18.30
N MET A 216 -10.19 9.35 18.21
CA MET A 216 -10.00 7.92 18.04
C MET A 216 -9.20 7.37 19.22
N ALA A 217 -9.63 6.22 19.75
CA ALA A 217 -8.81 5.35 20.57
C ALA A 217 -8.07 4.40 19.63
N TYR A 218 -6.75 4.55 19.53
CA TYR A 218 -5.89 3.62 18.81
C TYR A 218 -5.10 2.77 19.79
N LYS A 219 -4.79 1.53 19.40
CA LYS A 219 -4.10 0.57 20.26
C LYS A 219 -2.61 0.58 19.97
N GLU A 220 -1.82 0.82 21.01
CA GLU A 220 -0.36 0.67 21.02
C GLU A 220 0.00 -0.37 22.09
N ASP A 221 0.70 -1.44 21.71
CA ASP A 221 0.94 -2.62 22.54
C ASP A 221 -0.35 -3.23 23.15
N LYS A 222 -0.55 -3.08 24.46
CA LYS A 222 -1.72 -3.56 25.23
C LYS A 222 -2.53 -2.41 25.83
N LYS A 223 -2.34 -1.17 25.34
CA LYS A 223 -3.02 0.01 25.87
C LYS A 223 -3.62 0.84 24.74
N TYR A 224 -4.80 1.38 25.00
CA TYR A 224 -5.41 2.38 24.12
C TYR A 224 -4.87 3.77 24.46
N GLN A 225 -4.67 4.58 23.43
CA GLN A 225 -4.37 6.00 23.54
C GLN A 225 -5.38 6.81 22.74
N LEU A 226 -5.69 8.02 23.21
CA LEU A 226 -6.63 8.93 22.54
C LEU A 226 -5.86 9.86 21.61
N VAL A 227 -6.25 9.88 20.34
CA VAL A 227 -5.70 10.76 19.32
C VAL A 227 -6.80 11.42 18.52
N TYR A 228 -6.53 12.63 18.06
CA TYR A 228 -7.28 13.23 16.98
C TYR A 228 -6.70 12.80 15.64
N ILE A 229 -7.57 12.39 14.73
CA ILE A 229 -7.23 12.04 13.35
C ILE A 229 -7.96 12.97 12.39
N SER A 230 -7.31 13.34 11.31
CA SER A 230 -7.89 14.17 10.25
C SER A 230 -8.78 13.38 9.30
N SER A 231 -8.58 12.06 9.19
CA SER A 231 -9.34 11.16 8.33
C SER A 231 -9.23 9.70 8.81
N LEU A 232 -10.21 8.86 8.45
CA LEU A 232 -10.34 7.48 8.92
C LEU A 232 -9.70 6.42 8.01
N ASN A 233 -9.35 6.76 6.77
CA ASN A 233 -9.10 5.76 5.72
C ASN A 233 -7.66 5.51 5.21
N PRO A 234 -6.56 5.96 5.82
CA PRO A 234 -5.19 6.07 5.21
C PRO A 234 -4.91 6.00 3.67
N LEU A 235 -5.79 5.53 2.79
CA LEU A 235 -5.55 5.23 1.37
C LEU A 235 -5.83 6.44 0.47
N PHE A 236 -5.86 7.65 1.03
CA PHE A 236 -5.95 8.89 0.28
C PHE A 236 -4.59 9.21 -0.31
N TYR A 237 -4.55 9.41 -1.62
CA TYR A 237 -3.32 9.82 -2.30
C TYR A 237 -3.25 11.32 -2.49
N GLY A 238 -4.40 12.01 -2.45
CA GLY A 238 -4.47 13.46 -2.48
C GLY A 238 -5.81 13.97 -2.96
N ILE A 239 -5.82 15.25 -3.30
CA ILE A 239 -6.97 16.01 -3.78
C ILE A 239 -6.70 16.41 -5.22
N ASP A 240 -7.53 15.97 -6.15
CA ASP A 240 -7.43 16.35 -7.55
C ASP A 240 -7.43 17.88 -7.70
N ALA A 241 -6.38 18.43 -8.29
CA ALA A 241 -6.13 19.87 -8.28
C ALA A 241 -7.14 20.66 -9.13
N LYS A 242 -7.82 20.02 -10.10
CA LYS A 242 -8.81 20.66 -10.97
C LYS A 242 -10.21 20.64 -10.34
N SER A 243 -10.63 19.47 -9.87
CA SER A 243 -11.98 19.26 -9.30
C SER A 243 -12.08 19.61 -7.81
N GLY A 244 -10.99 19.49 -7.05
CA GLY A 244 -11.02 19.63 -5.60
C GLY A 244 -11.76 18.47 -4.92
N ILE A 245 -11.56 17.24 -5.41
CA ILE A 245 -12.16 16.01 -4.88
C ILE A 245 -11.02 15.08 -4.43
N PHE A 246 -11.19 14.33 -3.34
CA PHE A 246 -10.21 13.32 -2.92
C PHE A 246 -10.11 12.18 -3.93
N ILE A 247 -8.92 11.64 -4.14
CA ILE A 247 -8.70 10.52 -5.05
C ILE A 247 -7.83 9.40 -4.48
N ASP A 248 -8.09 8.18 -4.95
CA ASP A 248 -7.28 6.99 -4.67
C ASP A 248 -6.07 6.87 -5.65
N TYR A 249 -5.29 5.79 -5.56
CA TYR A 249 -4.13 5.59 -6.46
C TYR A 249 -4.52 5.30 -7.91
N LYS A 250 -5.75 4.84 -8.14
CA LYS A 250 -6.30 4.68 -9.49
C LYS A 250 -6.77 6.01 -10.05
N GLY A 251 -6.90 7.02 -9.20
CA GLY A 251 -7.41 8.34 -9.52
C GLY A 251 -8.94 8.40 -9.49
N ASN A 252 -9.61 7.44 -8.83
CA ASN A 252 -11.04 7.43 -8.58
C ASN A 252 -11.38 8.34 -7.41
N ASP A 253 -12.56 8.96 -7.47
CA ASP A 253 -13.08 9.76 -6.38
C ASP A 253 -13.22 8.93 -5.10
N ILE A 254 -12.58 9.40 -4.03
CA ILE A 254 -12.83 8.94 -2.66
C ILE A 254 -13.87 9.88 -2.06
N LYS A 255 -15.01 9.32 -1.67
CA LYS A 255 -16.01 10.05 -0.88
C LYS A 255 -15.84 9.64 0.56
N GLU A 256 -15.36 10.56 1.38
CA GLU A 256 -15.44 10.44 2.83
C GLU A 256 -16.66 11.21 3.32
N GLU A 257 -17.57 10.50 3.96
CA GLU A 257 -18.65 11.08 4.73
C GLU A 257 -18.76 10.28 6.02
N MET A 258 -18.82 11.00 7.15
CA MET A 258 -19.03 10.44 8.46
C MET A 258 -20.50 10.56 8.80
N ILE A 259 -21.14 9.41 9.04
CA ILE A 259 -22.54 9.37 9.47
C ILE A 259 -22.61 8.51 10.74
N THR A 260 -23.20 9.06 11.80
CA THR A 260 -23.55 8.28 12.99
C THR A 260 -24.79 7.45 12.67
N LEU A 261 -24.72 6.14 12.90
CA LEU A 261 -25.90 5.30 12.82
C LEU A 261 -26.57 5.20 14.17
N ASP A 262 -27.82 5.64 14.23
CA ASP A 262 -28.69 5.36 15.37
C ASP A 262 -29.25 3.94 15.20
N PHE A 263 -28.50 2.95 15.69
CA PHE A 263 -29.09 1.65 15.95
C PHE A 263 -29.93 1.79 17.21
N LEU A 264 -31.26 1.83 17.05
CA LEU A 264 -32.19 1.73 18.17
C LEU A 264 -31.71 0.61 19.10
N LYS A 265 -31.26 0.96 20.31
CA LYS A 265 -30.90 -0.01 21.35
C LYS A 265 -32.06 -1.01 21.45
N LEU A 266 -31.86 -2.22 20.91
CA LEU A 266 -32.76 -3.31 21.18
C LEU A 266 -32.69 -3.53 22.69
N LYS A 267 -33.85 -3.49 23.36
CA LYS A 267 -33.98 -3.63 24.80
C LYS A 267 -33.15 -4.82 25.31
N ASP A 268 -32.68 -4.70 26.54
CA ASP A 268 -31.68 -5.52 27.29
C ASP A 268 -31.75 -7.07 27.19
N ASP A 269 -32.67 -7.65 26.43
CA ASP A 269 -32.90 -9.09 26.27
C ASP A 269 -32.18 -9.72 25.05
N CYS A 270 -31.37 -8.97 24.28
CA CYS A 270 -30.70 -9.50 23.08
C CYS A 270 -29.37 -10.24 23.34
N PHE A 271 -28.88 -10.31 24.58
CA PHE A 271 -27.70 -11.10 24.95
C PHE A 271 -28.04 -12.60 25.09
N ASN A 272 -28.63 -13.21 24.08
CA ASN A 272 -28.62 -14.67 24.00
C ASN A 272 -27.24 -15.08 23.49
N LEU A 273 -26.37 -15.52 24.40
CA LEU A 273 -25.12 -16.21 24.08
C LEU A 273 -25.45 -17.39 23.15
N LYS A 274 -25.31 -17.17 21.84
CA LYS A 274 -25.51 -18.22 20.85
C LYS A 274 -24.24 -19.08 20.80
N SER A 275 -24.42 -20.40 20.77
CA SER A 275 -23.28 -21.29 20.52
C SER A 275 -22.67 -20.96 19.15
N PRO A 276 -21.36 -21.12 18.98
CA PRO A 276 -20.72 -20.72 17.72
C PRO A 276 -21.17 -21.59 16.53
N GLU A 277 -21.70 -22.80 16.77
CA GLU A 277 -22.42 -23.59 15.77
C GLU A 277 -23.69 -22.91 15.26
N ILE A 278 -24.50 -22.32 16.17
CA ILE A 278 -25.73 -21.59 15.80
C ILE A 278 -25.35 -20.35 14.96
N ILE A 279 -24.30 -19.64 15.37
CA ILE A 279 -23.78 -18.47 14.63
C ILE A 279 -23.38 -18.88 13.21
N ALA A 280 -22.60 -19.96 13.07
CA ALA A 280 -22.15 -20.43 11.77
C ALA A 280 -23.33 -20.89 10.89
N GLN A 281 -24.33 -21.56 11.47
CA GLN A 281 -25.54 -21.99 10.75
C GLN A 281 -26.40 -20.81 10.28
N ASP A 282 -26.59 -19.79 11.13
CA ASP A 282 -27.35 -18.59 10.78
C ASP A 282 -26.69 -17.84 9.61
N ILE A 283 -25.35 -17.70 9.63
CA ILE A 283 -24.59 -17.07 8.54
C ILE A 283 -24.72 -17.88 7.25
N SER A 284 -24.51 -19.20 7.32
CA SER A 284 -24.64 -20.10 6.17
C SER A 284 -26.03 -20.01 5.54
N LYS A 285 -27.08 -19.97 6.38
CA LYS A 285 -28.48 -19.84 5.94
C LYS A 285 -28.74 -18.50 5.26
N ASN A 286 -28.25 -17.38 5.81
CA ASN A 286 -28.39 -16.06 5.21
C ASN A 286 -27.72 -15.98 3.83
N LEU A 287 -26.61 -16.71 3.65
CA LEU A 287 -25.91 -16.82 2.37
C LEU A 287 -26.48 -17.90 1.44
N LYS A 288 -27.62 -18.53 1.79
CA LYS A 288 -28.26 -19.63 1.05
C LYS A 288 -27.31 -20.81 0.80
N ILE A 289 -26.50 -21.15 1.80
CA ILE A 289 -25.59 -22.30 1.77
C ILE A 289 -26.15 -23.39 2.67
N ASP A 290 -26.46 -24.54 2.06
CA ASP A 290 -27.22 -25.62 2.70
C ASP A 290 -26.41 -26.46 3.68
N LYS A 291 -25.07 -26.42 3.63
CA LYS A 291 -24.22 -27.23 4.50
C LYS A 291 -22.86 -26.59 4.74
N ILE A 292 -22.43 -26.50 5.99
CA ILE A 292 -21.07 -26.15 6.41
C ILE A 292 -20.55 -27.25 7.36
N SER A 293 -19.24 -27.42 7.42
CA SER A 293 -18.59 -28.42 8.28
C SER A 293 -17.55 -27.74 9.18
N LEU A 294 -17.50 -28.13 10.46
CA LEU A 294 -16.43 -27.70 11.35
C LEU A 294 -15.12 -28.36 10.90
N LEU A 295 -14.12 -27.54 10.59
CA LEU A 295 -12.77 -27.99 10.25
C LEU A 295 -11.90 -28.15 11.49
N LYS A 296 -11.93 -27.15 12.37
CA LYS A 296 -11.04 -27.06 13.51
C LYS A 296 -11.72 -26.29 14.65
N SER A 297 -11.43 -26.72 15.88
CA SER A 297 -11.61 -25.89 17.07
C SER A 297 -10.35 -25.98 17.95
N GLY A 298 -10.09 -24.96 18.76
CA GLY A 298 -8.90 -24.94 19.61
C GLY A 298 -8.87 -23.79 20.60
N TYR A 299 -8.08 -23.97 21.67
CA TYR A 299 -7.83 -22.94 22.68
C TYR A 299 -6.62 -22.08 22.29
N VAL A 300 -6.74 -20.77 22.48
CA VAL A 300 -5.70 -19.78 22.21
C VAL A 300 -5.50 -18.95 23.47
N ASN A 301 -4.31 -18.99 24.07
CA ASN A 301 -4.03 -18.28 25.34
C ASN A 301 -4.11 -16.75 25.21
N ASN A 302 -3.70 -16.21 24.06
CA ASN A 302 -3.69 -14.78 23.78
C ASN A 302 -4.32 -14.54 22.41
N PHE A 303 -5.64 -14.34 22.37
CA PHE A 303 -6.35 -14.09 21.13
C PHE A 303 -6.00 -12.71 20.55
N TYR A 304 -5.89 -12.65 19.22
CA TYR A 304 -5.55 -11.45 18.47
C TYR A 304 -6.54 -10.31 18.83
N LEU A 305 -6.03 -9.08 18.99
CA LEU A 305 -6.72 -7.88 19.49
C LEU A 305 -7.07 -7.84 20.99
N THR A 306 -7.48 -8.92 21.63
CA THR A 306 -7.90 -8.86 23.04
C THR A 306 -6.77 -9.17 24.02
N GLY A 307 -5.81 -10.02 23.61
CA GLY A 307 -4.81 -10.60 24.51
C GLY A 307 -5.42 -11.49 25.60
N LYS A 308 -6.72 -11.86 25.47
CA LYS A 308 -7.44 -12.74 26.39
C LYS A 308 -7.42 -14.19 25.88
N PRO A 309 -7.58 -15.19 26.75
CA PRO A 309 -7.72 -16.56 26.30
C PRO A 309 -9.08 -16.82 25.64
N ALA A 310 -9.08 -17.46 24.47
CA ALA A 310 -10.26 -17.70 23.65
C ALA A 310 -10.33 -19.13 23.11
N VAL A 311 -11.55 -19.58 22.77
CA VAL A 311 -11.78 -20.77 21.96
C VAL A 311 -12.15 -20.33 20.56
N THR A 312 -11.40 -20.80 19.56
CA THR A 312 -11.59 -20.48 18.15
C THR A 312 -12.23 -21.65 17.42
N TYR A 313 -13.08 -21.36 16.45
CA TYR A 313 -13.77 -22.34 15.63
C TYR A 313 -13.73 -21.93 14.16
N ASP A 314 -13.34 -22.87 13.31
CA ASP A 314 -13.25 -22.69 11.86
C ASP A 314 -14.23 -23.63 11.16
N TRP A 315 -15.22 -23.08 10.47
CA TRP A 315 -16.12 -23.81 9.57
C TRP A 315 -15.79 -23.53 8.12
N ASN A 316 -15.99 -24.54 7.28
CA ASN A 316 -15.85 -24.42 5.84
C ASN A 316 -16.99 -25.10 5.08
N PHE A 317 -17.32 -24.55 3.92
CA PHE A 317 -18.01 -25.26 2.86
C PHE A 317 -17.21 -25.17 1.57
N THR A 318 -16.97 -26.32 0.93
CA THR A 318 -16.39 -26.41 -0.41
C THR A 318 -17.33 -27.21 -1.32
N SER A 319 -17.79 -26.61 -2.42
CA SER A 319 -18.60 -27.32 -3.43
C SER A 319 -17.75 -27.84 -4.60
N LEU A 320 -18.25 -28.83 -5.34
CA LEU A 320 -17.64 -29.38 -6.56
C LEU A 320 -17.47 -28.36 -7.71
N LYS A 321 -18.03 -27.14 -7.57
CA LYS A 321 -17.95 -26.03 -8.54
C LYS A 321 -17.21 -24.80 -7.97
N ASP A 322 -16.18 -25.03 -7.15
CA ASP A 322 -15.25 -24.00 -6.61
C ASP A 322 -15.81 -22.99 -5.59
N LYS A 323 -17.05 -23.15 -5.10
CA LYS A 323 -17.59 -22.32 -3.99
C LYS A 323 -16.83 -22.62 -2.70
N ILE A 324 -16.21 -21.61 -2.08
CA ILE A 324 -15.53 -21.73 -0.79
C ILE A 324 -16.10 -20.67 0.17
N LEU A 325 -16.75 -21.13 1.25
CA LEU A 325 -17.08 -20.29 2.40
C LEU A 325 -16.18 -20.72 3.57
N ASN A 326 -15.55 -19.76 4.22
CA ASN A 326 -14.88 -19.94 5.50
C ASN A 326 -15.56 -19.05 6.54
N ILE A 327 -15.93 -19.61 7.69
CA ILE A 327 -16.43 -18.86 8.85
C ILE A 327 -15.48 -19.14 10.02
N ASN A 328 -14.92 -18.09 10.60
CA ASN A 328 -14.12 -18.12 11.82
C ASN A 328 -14.90 -17.43 12.94
N VAL A 329 -15.03 -18.08 14.09
CA VAL A 329 -15.61 -17.49 15.30
C VAL A 329 -14.63 -17.67 16.44
N ALA A 330 -14.39 -16.61 17.22
CA ALA A 330 -13.66 -16.70 18.47
C ALA A 330 -14.53 -16.24 19.64
N ILE A 331 -14.52 -17.04 20.71
CA ILE A 331 -15.29 -16.79 21.93
C ILE A 331 -14.33 -16.70 23.11
N ASP A 332 -14.54 -15.70 23.98
CA ASP A 332 -13.81 -15.57 25.24
C ASP A 332 -14.04 -16.81 26.11
N SER A 333 -12.95 -17.42 26.57
CA SER A 333 -13.03 -18.69 27.29
C SER A 333 -13.66 -18.57 28.69
N HIS A 334 -13.80 -17.36 29.22
CA HIS A 334 -14.33 -17.09 30.55
C HIS A 334 -15.78 -16.63 30.52
N ASP A 335 -16.07 -15.53 29.81
CA ASP A 335 -17.41 -14.91 29.81
C ASP A 335 -18.27 -15.29 28.60
N GLN A 336 -17.72 -16.11 27.70
CA GLN A 336 -18.38 -16.60 26.49
C GLN A 336 -18.81 -15.48 25.51
N SER A 337 -18.26 -14.27 25.66
CA SER A 337 -18.48 -13.18 24.70
C SER A 337 -17.83 -13.48 23.35
N ILE A 338 -18.47 -13.04 22.27
CA ILE A 338 -17.90 -13.15 20.91
C ILE A 338 -16.78 -12.10 20.78
N LEU A 339 -15.55 -12.57 20.58
CA LEU A 339 -14.36 -11.76 20.36
C LEU A 339 -14.09 -11.50 18.88
N HIS A 340 -14.45 -12.45 18.01
CA HIS A 340 -14.24 -12.32 16.57
C HIS A 340 -15.27 -13.14 15.80
N LEU A 341 -15.64 -12.60 14.63
CA LEU A 341 -16.46 -13.25 13.64
C LEU A 341 -15.96 -12.83 12.26
N GLY A 342 -15.27 -13.72 11.56
CA GLY A 342 -14.83 -13.49 10.21
C GLY A 342 -15.55 -14.45 9.29
N PHE A 343 -16.02 -13.99 8.14
CA PHE A 343 -16.30 -14.93 7.05
C PHE A 343 -15.84 -14.40 5.70
N GLY A 344 -15.22 -15.30 4.95
CA GLY A 344 -14.71 -15.05 3.62
C GLY A 344 -15.43 -15.95 2.63
N TYR A 345 -15.83 -15.38 1.51
CA TYR A 345 -16.53 -16.07 0.46
C TYR A 345 -15.74 -15.94 -0.87
N TRP A 346 -15.40 -17.05 -1.50
CA TRP A 346 -14.69 -17.07 -2.79
C TRP A 346 -15.51 -17.79 -3.86
N ASN A 347 -15.57 -17.19 -5.05
CA ASN A 347 -16.08 -17.80 -6.29
C ASN A 347 -17.61 -18.10 -6.33
N TYR A 348 -18.48 -17.10 -6.06
CA TYR A 348 -19.93 -17.22 -6.33
C TYR A 348 -20.24 -16.45 -7.60
N ASN A 349 -20.49 -17.19 -8.68
CA ASN A 349 -21.07 -16.62 -9.89
C ASN A 349 -22.61 -16.67 -9.88
N GLU A 350 -23.23 -17.04 -8.76
CA GLU A 350 -24.68 -17.01 -8.59
C GLU A 350 -25.12 -15.70 -7.90
N LYS A 351 -26.27 -15.19 -8.31
CA LYS A 351 -26.59 -13.76 -8.34
C LYS A 351 -27.20 -13.21 -7.04
N ASP A 352 -27.08 -13.90 -5.93
CA ASP A 352 -28.15 -13.83 -4.92
C ASP A 352 -27.86 -12.96 -3.69
N PHE A 353 -26.60 -12.63 -3.39
CA PHE A 353 -26.27 -11.72 -2.30
C PHE A 353 -25.34 -10.60 -2.78
N ARG A 354 -25.89 -9.39 -2.88
CA ARG A 354 -25.22 -8.18 -3.36
C ARG A 354 -25.43 -7.07 -2.35
N ILE A 355 -24.40 -6.26 -2.18
CA ILE A 355 -24.44 -4.97 -1.49
C ILE A 355 -23.95 -3.94 -2.49
N LEU A 356 -24.90 -3.21 -3.08
CA LEU A 356 -24.65 -2.29 -4.19
C LEU A 356 -24.16 -0.93 -3.70
N ASP A 357 -24.63 -0.53 -2.52
CA ASP A 357 -24.35 0.76 -1.91
C ASP A 357 -24.33 0.70 -0.37
N MET A 358 -24.08 1.87 0.23
CA MET A 358 -23.94 2.01 1.67
C MET A 358 -25.27 1.83 2.42
N GLU A 359 -26.43 2.12 1.83
CA GLU A 359 -27.72 1.92 2.51
C GLU A 359 -28.05 0.42 2.61
N GLU A 360 -27.74 -0.35 1.57
CA GLU A 360 -27.82 -1.81 1.63
C GLU A 360 -26.83 -2.39 2.65
N ALA A 361 -25.61 -1.86 2.72
CA ALA A 361 -24.62 -2.28 3.72
C ALA A 361 -25.10 -2.01 5.15
N LYS A 362 -25.65 -0.81 5.41
CA LYS A 362 -26.24 -0.43 6.70
C LYS A 362 -27.37 -1.38 7.10
N THR A 363 -28.26 -1.68 6.16
CA THR A 363 -29.38 -2.61 6.36
C THR A 363 -28.87 -4.01 6.73
N TYR A 364 -27.87 -4.50 6.00
CA TYR A 364 -27.27 -5.80 6.29
C TYR A 364 -26.67 -5.87 7.69
N VAL A 365 -25.87 -4.87 8.08
CA VAL A 365 -25.30 -4.79 9.43
C VAL A 365 -26.41 -4.79 10.47
N LYS A 366 -27.46 -3.98 10.27
CA LYS A 366 -28.60 -3.86 11.20
C LYS A 366 -29.39 -5.15 11.36
N GLU A 367 -29.68 -5.85 10.27
CA GLU A 367 -30.57 -7.01 10.32
C GLU A 367 -29.84 -8.31 10.69
N HIS A 368 -28.57 -8.44 10.30
CA HIS A 368 -27.86 -9.71 10.38
C HIS A 368 -26.67 -9.73 11.33
N LEU A 369 -26.01 -8.58 11.55
CA LEU A 369 -24.83 -8.52 12.41
C LEU A 369 -25.15 -7.92 13.78
N TYR A 370 -26.02 -6.92 13.85
CA TYR A 370 -26.38 -6.20 15.07
C TYR A 370 -26.95 -7.11 16.17
N ASN A 371 -27.62 -8.21 15.81
CA ASN A 371 -28.11 -9.21 16.78
C ASN A 371 -27.00 -9.88 17.61
N TYR A 372 -25.74 -9.70 17.23
CA TYR A 372 -24.57 -10.18 17.96
C TYR A 372 -23.85 -9.05 18.74
N LEU A 373 -24.31 -7.80 18.64
CA LEU A 373 -23.54 -6.59 18.97
C LEU A 373 -24.32 -5.67 19.91
N SER A 374 -23.62 -5.05 20.87
CA SER A 374 -24.20 -4.14 21.86
C SER A 374 -23.45 -2.81 21.91
N CYS A 375 -23.44 -2.06 20.81
CA CYS A 375 -22.84 -0.72 20.80
C CYS A 375 -23.37 0.18 19.68
N ASP A 376 -22.96 1.45 19.76
CA ASP A 376 -23.14 2.44 18.70
C ASP A 376 -22.02 2.29 17.64
N PHE A 377 -22.34 2.60 16.40
CA PHE A 377 -21.38 2.58 15.30
C PHE A 377 -21.31 3.94 14.59
N LEU A 378 -20.10 4.30 14.20
CA LEU A 378 -19.86 5.33 13.20
C LEU A 378 -19.65 4.66 11.83
N VAL A 379 -20.38 5.12 10.82
CA VAL A 379 -20.16 4.70 9.43
C VAL A 379 -19.09 5.58 8.80
N ALA A 380 -18.12 4.93 8.16
CA ALA A 380 -17.31 5.54 7.13
C ALA A 380 -17.78 5.04 5.76
N TYR A 381 -18.01 5.96 4.82
CA TYR A 381 -18.41 5.65 3.44
C TYR A 381 -17.47 4.63 2.77
N PRO A 382 -17.96 3.86 1.76
CA PRO A 382 -17.22 2.75 1.23
C PRO A 382 -15.95 3.23 0.51
N MET A 383 -14.85 2.61 0.88
CA MET A 383 -13.59 2.74 0.18
C MET A 383 -13.64 1.93 -1.11
N ASN A 384 -13.48 2.58 -2.26
CA ASN A 384 -13.10 1.86 -3.46
C ASN A 384 -11.61 1.52 -3.32
N TYR A 385 -11.29 0.24 -3.19
CA TYR A 385 -9.91 -0.23 -3.13
C TYR A 385 -9.70 -1.30 -4.17
N ARG A 386 -8.79 -1.06 -5.11
CA ARG A 386 -8.60 -1.92 -6.28
C ARG A 386 -9.93 -2.06 -7.04
N ASP A 387 -10.41 -3.29 -7.21
CA ASP A 387 -11.66 -3.63 -7.92
C ASP A 387 -12.77 -3.96 -6.91
N ASN A 388 -12.60 -3.50 -5.66
CA ASN A 388 -13.48 -3.80 -4.55
C ASN A 388 -14.09 -2.54 -3.94
N LYS A 389 -15.29 -2.66 -3.40
CA LYS A 389 -15.90 -1.67 -2.51
C LYS A 389 -15.83 -2.20 -1.08
N ILE A 390 -15.37 -1.38 -0.16
CA ILE A 390 -15.12 -1.76 1.23
C ILE A 390 -15.95 -0.84 2.13
N TYR A 391 -17.04 -1.34 2.69
CA TYR A 391 -17.91 -0.63 3.63
C TYR A 391 -17.41 -0.87 5.06
N THR A 392 -17.12 0.19 5.81
CA THR A 392 -16.57 0.07 7.17
C THR A 392 -17.46 0.74 8.22
N PHE A 393 -17.74 0.01 9.29
CA PHE A 393 -18.54 0.44 10.42
C PHE A 393 -17.67 0.38 11.67
N TYR A 394 -17.17 1.52 12.11
CA TYR A 394 -16.32 1.61 13.29
C TYR A 394 -17.18 1.57 14.55
N ARG A 395 -16.74 0.82 15.56
CA ARG A 395 -17.30 0.92 16.89
C ARG A 395 -17.03 2.31 17.47
N GLN A 396 -18.03 2.86 18.15
CA GLN A 396 -17.92 4.13 18.85
C GLN A 396 -18.39 3.99 20.31
N THR A 397 -17.72 4.68 21.23
CA THR A 397 -18.16 4.84 22.64
C THR A 397 -17.85 6.25 23.11
N ASN A 398 -18.80 6.93 23.75
CA ASN A 398 -18.62 8.31 24.24
C ASN A 398 -18.03 9.25 23.17
N ASN A 399 -18.58 9.24 21.96
CA ASN A 399 -18.09 9.98 20.80
C ASN A 399 -16.65 9.67 20.35
N THR A 400 -16.04 8.59 20.84
CA THR A 400 -14.68 8.14 20.49
C THR A 400 -14.72 6.90 19.61
N ILE A 401 -14.06 6.95 18.47
CA ILE A 401 -13.93 5.84 17.50
C ILE A 401 -12.89 4.85 18.00
N ILE A 402 -13.04 3.56 17.75
CA ILE A 402 -12.03 2.55 18.13
C ILE A 402 -11.38 1.94 16.88
N SER A 403 -10.08 2.17 16.68
CA SER A 403 -9.39 1.99 15.39
C SER A 403 -9.42 0.56 14.83
N ASN A 404 -9.34 -0.44 15.70
CA ASN A 404 -9.20 -1.86 15.33
C ASN A 404 -10.47 -2.67 15.64
N ASN A 405 -11.56 -1.97 15.94
CA ASN A 405 -12.81 -2.55 16.35
C ASN A 405 -13.91 -2.06 15.41
N TYR A 406 -14.10 -2.81 14.33
CA TYR A 406 -14.97 -2.44 13.22
C TYR A 406 -15.55 -3.67 12.52
N ILE A 407 -16.64 -3.43 11.78
CA ILE A 407 -17.15 -4.33 10.75
C ILE A 407 -16.65 -3.83 9.41
N THR A 408 -16.11 -4.72 8.59
CA THR A 408 -15.79 -4.43 7.19
C THR A 408 -16.55 -5.37 6.30
N ILE A 409 -17.22 -4.84 5.28
CA ILE A 409 -17.83 -5.60 4.20
C ILE A 409 -17.10 -5.26 2.90
N GLU A 410 -16.46 -6.23 2.29
CA GLU A 410 -15.76 -6.10 1.02
C GLU A 410 -16.56 -6.76 -0.09
N THR A 411 -16.80 -6.04 -1.19
CA THR A 411 -17.50 -6.50 -2.38
C THR A 411 -16.65 -6.29 -3.63
N ASN A 412 -16.93 -6.96 -4.75
CA ASN A 412 -16.41 -6.55 -6.05
C ASN A 412 -17.15 -5.31 -6.60
N GLU A 413 -16.79 -4.86 -7.81
CA GLU A 413 -17.45 -3.75 -8.51
C GLU A 413 -18.97 -3.94 -8.72
N GLU A 414 -19.41 -5.18 -8.95
CA GLU A 414 -20.83 -5.55 -9.11
C GLU A 414 -21.61 -5.65 -7.79
N GLY A 415 -20.94 -5.42 -6.65
CA GLY A 415 -21.53 -5.52 -5.31
C GLY A 415 -21.59 -6.94 -4.74
N ILE A 416 -20.98 -7.94 -5.39
CA ILE A 416 -20.92 -9.31 -4.86
C ILE A 416 -19.97 -9.33 -3.66
N VAL A 417 -20.46 -9.77 -2.51
CA VAL A 417 -19.69 -9.83 -1.26
C VAL A 417 -18.57 -10.86 -1.36
N LYS A 418 -17.33 -10.42 -1.11
CA LYS A 418 -16.11 -11.23 -1.02
C LYS A 418 -15.77 -11.60 0.42
N LYS A 419 -15.90 -10.64 1.34
CA LYS A 419 -15.43 -10.81 2.72
C LYS A 419 -16.25 -9.95 3.66
N ILE A 420 -16.57 -10.49 4.83
CA ILE A 420 -17.10 -9.72 5.95
C ILE A 420 -16.23 -10.05 7.16
N ILE A 421 -15.63 -9.02 7.75
CA ILE A 421 -14.78 -9.16 8.94
C ILE A 421 -15.45 -8.39 10.06
N PHE A 422 -15.54 -9.04 11.21
CA PHE A 422 -15.90 -8.42 12.47
C PHE A 422 -14.82 -8.72 13.50
N ASN A 423 -14.21 -7.65 14.01
CA ASN A 423 -13.16 -7.68 15.01
C ASN A 423 -13.64 -6.95 16.26
N TRP A 424 -13.63 -7.61 17.42
CA TRP A 424 -14.12 -7.02 18.66
C TRP A 424 -13.17 -7.25 19.82
N ASP A 425 -13.05 -6.24 20.67
CA ASP A 425 -12.40 -6.36 21.95
C ASP A 425 -13.26 -5.78 23.08
N TYR A 426 -13.07 -6.34 24.28
CA TYR A 426 -13.71 -5.88 25.51
C TYR A 426 -12.63 -5.41 26.49
N ILE A 427 -11.79 -4.47 26.02
CA ILE A 427 -10.72 -3.83 26.81
C ILE A 427 -11.25 -2.50 27.37
N ASP A 428 -10.75 -2.10 28.55
CA ASP A 428 -11.05 -0.80 29.15
C ASP A 428 -10.43 0.35 28.34
N PHE A 429 -11.24 1.38 28.06
CA PHE A 429 -10.82 2.55 27.31
C PHE A 429 -10.30 3.69 28.21
N PRO A 430 -9.38 4.54 27.72
CA PRO A 430 -8.92 5.71 28.47
C PRO A 430 -10.08 6.67 28.76
N LYS A 431 -9.99 7.38 29.90
CA LYS A 431 -10.95 8.44 30.22
C LYS A 431 -10.71 9.66 29.33
N ILE A 432 -11.78 10.25 28.82
CA ILE A 432 -11.75 11.41 27.91
C ILE A 432 -11.39 12.72 28.64
N ASN A 433 -11.40 12.73 29.98
CA ASN A 433 -11.41 13.94 30.80
C ASN A 433 -10.14 14.82 30.71
N ASN A 434 -9.13 14.45 29.92
CA ASN A 434 -7.87 15.17 29.75
C ASN A 434 -7.55 15.52 28.28
N THR A 435 -8.53 15.50 27.37
CA THR A 435 -8.27 15.82 25.95
C THR A 435 -8.31 17.34 25.67
N ILE A 436 -7.44 17.81 24.77
CA ILE A 436 -7.50 19.15 24.18
C ILE A 436 -8.81 19.35 23.43
N ASN A 437 -9.21 20.59 23.24
CA ASN A 437 -10.45 20.92 22.55
C ASN A 437 -10.38 20.59 21.05
N ILE A 438 -11.46 20.05 20.48
CA ILE A 438 -11.58 19.72 19.05
C ILE A 438 -11.24 20.89 18.12
N GLN A 439 -11.59 22.12 18.49
CA GLN A 439 -11.27 23.33 17.72
C GLN A 439 -9.77 23.61 17.70
N VAL A 440 -9.06 23.31 18.80
CA VAL A 440 -7.60 23.44 18.88
C VAL A 440 -6.96 22.41 17.95
N ALA A 441 -7.41 21.15 18.01
CA ALA A 441 -6.95 20.10 17.10
C ALA A 441 -7.22 20.47 15.62
N GLN A 442 -8.40 21.02 15.32
CA GLN A 442 -8.76 21.42 13.96
C GLN A 442 -7.82 22.52 13.43
N ASN A 443 -7.49 23.52 14.25
CA ASN A 443 -6.55 24.57 13.86
C ASN A 443 -5.17 23.98 13.55
N ILE A 444 -4.68 23.05 14.37
CA ILE A 444 -3.38 22.37 14.14
C ILE A 444 -3.38 21.62 12.80
N PHE A 445 -4.47 20.94 12.45
CA PHE A 445 -4.58 20.24 11.17
C PHE A 445 -4.72 21.19 9.98
N ILE A 446 -5.54 22.24 10.07
CA ILE A 446 -5.72 23.20 8.96
C ILE A 446 -4.44 24.00 8.68
N ASP A 447 -3.72 24.40 9.73
CA ASP A 447 -2.48 25.16 9.62
C ASP A 447 -1.33 24.34 9.04
N SER A 448 -1.47 23.01 8.99
CA SER A 448 -0.48 22.13 8.40
C SER A 448 -0.25 22.43 6.90
N GLY A 449 -1.25 22.93 6.16
CA GLY A 449 -1.11 23.36 4.77
C GLY A 449 -1.22 22.24 3.72
N PHE A 450 -1.19 22.62 2.45
CA PHE A 450 -1.29 21.73 1.28
C PHE A 450 -0.07 21.93 0.38
N LYS A 451 0.37 20.86 -0.26
CA LYS A 451 1.45 20.88 -1.25
C LYS A 451 0.97 20.26 -2.56
N LEU A 452 1.32 20.87 -3.68
CA LEU A 452 0.96 20.38 -5.02
C LEU A 452 2.02 19.40 -5.53
N TYR A 453 1.58 18.25 -6.02
CA TYR A 453 2.43 17.17 -6.55
C TYR A 453 1.89 16.65 -7.88
N TYR A 454 2.76 15.98 -8.62
CA TYR A 454 2.31 14.99 -9.60
C TYR A 454 2.20 13.62 -8.93
N PHE A 455 1.10 12.91 -9.21
CA PHE A 455 0.89 11.54 -8.76
C PHE A 455 0.65 10.65 -9.98
N ILE A 456 1.43 9.57 -10.14
CA ILE A 456 1.28 8.68 -11.29
C ILE A 456 0.24 7.61 -10.96
N THR A 457 -0.87 7.63 -11.70
CA THR A 457 -1.91 6.60 -11.57
C THR A 457 -1.51 5.32 -12.28
N GLU A 458 -2.19 4.22 -11.95
CA GLU A 458 -2.02 2.90 -12.57
C GLU A 458 -2.10 2.93 -14.11
N ASN A 459 -2.93 3.83 -14.66
CA ASN A 459 -3.10 4.03 -16.10
C ASN A 459 -1.99 4.88 -16.76
N LYS A 460 -0.85 5.08 -16.09
CA LYS A 460 0.32 5.84 -16.57
C LYS A 460 0.00 7.30 -16.91
N LYS A 461 -0.88 7.90 -16.12
CA LYS A 461 -1.21 9.34 -16.19
C LYS A 461 -0.72 10.02 -14.93
N GLY A 462 0.06 11.09 -15.08
CA GLY A 462 0.47 11.96 -13.99
C GLY A 462 -0.63 12.97 -13.70
N LYS A 463 -1.40 12.74 -12.63
CA LYS A 463 -2.43 13.66 -12.14
C LYS A 463 -1.82 14.74 -11.25
N LEU A 464 -2.36 15.95 -11.32
CA LEU A 464 -2.01 17.01 -10.37
C LEU A 464 -2.86 16.88 -9.12
N VAL A 465 -2.21 16.73 -7.97
CA VAL A 465 -2.90 16.55 -6.69
C VAL A 465 -2.35 17.45 -5.61
N TYR A 466 -3.22 17.95 -4.74
CA TYR A 466 -2.84 18.54 -3.46
C TYR A 466 -2.81 17.46 -2.39
N ILE A 467 -1.69 17.34 -1.69
CA ILE A 467 -1.57 16.47 -0.51
C ILE A 467 -1.69 17.37 0.73
N PRO A 468 -2.67 17.15 1.62
CA PRO A 468 -2.76 17.84 2.90
C PRO A 468 -1.70 17.30 3.84
N ASN A 469 -0.91 18.19 4.46
CA ASN A 469 0.08 17.76 5.45
C ASN A 469 -0.58 17.10 6.67
N SER A 470 -1.85 17.42 6.96
CA SER A 470 -2.64 16.82 8.04
C SER A 470 -2.93 15.34 7.87
N LEU A 471 -2.80 14.78 6.66
CA LEU A 471 -3.00 13.34 6.44
C LEU A 471 -1.73 12.52 6.76
N GLU A 472 -0.60 13.17 7.07
CA GLU A 472 0.66 12.48 7.40
C GLU A 472 0.84 12.24 8.91
N PHE A 473 -0.02 12.82 9.76
CA PHE A 473 0.08 12.73 11.21
C PHE A 473 -1.29 12.77 11.91
N MET A 474 -1.33 12.22 13.11
CA MET A 474 -2.39 12.36 14.11
C MET A 474 -1.92 13.34 15.20
N ILE A 475 -2.81 13.73 16.10
CA ILE A 475 -2.49 14.61 17.23
C ILE A 475 -2.83 13.87 18.51
N ASP A 476 -1.87 13.69 19.42
CA ASP A 476 -2.14 13.18 20.78
C ASP A 476 -3.21 14.06 21.43
N ALA A 477 -4.33 13.44 21.81
CA ALA A 477 -5.46 14.20 22.31
C ALA A 477 -5.18 14.82 23.67
N SER A 478 -4.22 14.33 24.45
CA SER A 478 -3.86 14.85 25.77
C SER A 478 -2.75 15.91 25.71
N THR A 479 -1.75 15.73 24.83
CA THR A 479 -0.57 16.62 24.77
C THR A 479 -0.64 17.63 23.63
N GLY A 480 -1.42 17.37 22.58
CA GLY A 480 -1.43 18.17 21.35
C GLY A 480 -0.21 17.95 20.46
N GLU A 481 0.65 16.99 20.78
CA GLU A 481 1.83 16.66 19.98
C GLU A 481 1.42 15.90 18.72
N LYS A 482 2.16 16.12 17.62
CA LYS A 482 1.92 15.43 16.34
C LYS A 482 2.56 14.04 16.38
N ILE A 483 1.80 13.01 16.04
CA ILE A 483 2.24 11.63 15.90
C ILE A 483 2.17 11.26 14.42
N TYR A 484 3.31 10.99 13.78
CA TYR A 484 3.33 10.70 12.34
C TYR A 484 2.89 9.27 12.06
N TYR A 485 2.15 9.02 10.97
CA TYR A 485 1.74 7.65 10.64
C TYR A 485 2.93 6.73 10.37
N SER A 486 4.03 7.25 9.83
CA SER A 486 5.27 6.47 9.61
C SER A 486 5.99 6.00 10.88
N SER A 487 5.70 6.58 12.06
CA SER A 487 6.20 6.06 13.35
C SER A 487 5.32 4.96 13.94
N LEU A 488 4.17 4.70 13.32
CA LEU A 488 3.29 3.59 13.63
C LEU A 488 3.63 2.53 12.61
N ASN A 489 4.53 1.61 12.93
CA ASN A 489 4.77 0.45 12.07
C ASN A 489 3.46 -0.33 11.97
N TRP A 490 2.67 -0.05 10.94
CA TRP A 490 1.68 -0.99 10.45
C TRP A 490 2.49 -2.06 9.74
N GLU A 491 2.91 -3.09 10.49
CA GLU A 491 3.37 -4.33 9.91
C GLU A 491 2.23 -4.83 9.01
N GLU A 492 2.36 -4.60 7.70
CA GLU A 492 1.59 -5.32 6.69
C GLU A 492 2.10 -6.77 6.69
N ASP A 493 1.53 -7.59 7.58
CA ASP A 493 1.59 -9.06 7.50
C ASP A 493 0.68 -9.59 6.37
#